data_AF-A0A7J4U7E0-F1
#
_entry.id   AF-A0A7J4U7E0-F1
#
_cell.length_a   1.000
_cell.length_b   1.000
_cell.length_c   1.000
_cell.angle_alpha   90.00
_cell.angle_beta   90.00
_cell.angle_gamma   90.00
#
_symmetry.space_group_name_H-M   'P 1'
#
loop_
_entity.id
_entity.type
_entity.pdbx_description
1 polymer ?
#
loop_
_entity_poly.entity_id
_entity_poly.type
_entity_poly.pdbx_seq_one_letter_code
_entity_poly.pdbx_strand_id
1 'polypeptide(L)'
;MLIIIFSLIGLFFSGYLTVGQLLTGTCPVGGGCPFLWGYPVCTYGFIMFIILFFSSLMLHFKKGDTFTKKILLIVSIIGVLFSLYFAIQELFVIKCPGGCKWPLLLPTCIYGLIMYLIILYAALKLNR
;
A
#
# COMPACT_ATOMS: atom_id res chain seq x y z
N MET A 1 9.86 6.75 -13.96
CA MET A 1 10.43 7.54 -12.85
C MET A 1 9.43 7.77 -11.73
N LEU A 2 8.24 8.36 -11.99
CA LEU A 2 7.20 8.57 -10.95
C LEU A 2 6.85 7.30 -10.16
N ILE A 3 6.64 6.18 -10.85
CA ILE A 3 6.28 4.89 -10.23
C ILE A 3 7.34 4.43 -9.21
N ILE A 4 8.63 4.63 -9.50
CA ILE A 4 9.74 4.24 -8.61
C ILE A 4 9.70 5.06 -7.33
N ILE A 5 9.49 6.38 -7.44
CA ILE A 5 9.46 7.30 -6.30
C ILE A 5 8.28 6.95 -5.38
N PHE A 6 7.07 6.81 -5.95
CA PHE A 6 5.87 6.51 -5.17
C PHE A 6 5.87 5.11 -4.57
N SER A 7 6.41 4.10 -5.28
CA SER A 7 6.57 2.76 -4.73
C SER A 7 7.61 2.72 -3.61
N LEU A 8 8.70 3.48 -3.72
CA LEU A 8 9.70 3.58 -2.66
C LEU A 8 9.14 4.25 -1.41
N ILE A 9 8.39 5.36 -1.56
CA ILE A 9 7.70 6.03 -0.44
C ILE A 9 6.71 5.06 0.22
N GLY A 10 5.89 4.37 -0.58
CA GLY A 10 4.95 3.38 -0.08
C GLY A 10 5.62 2.21 0.64
N LEU A 11 6.77 1.75 0.14
CA LEU A 11 7.58 0.68 0.73
C LEU A 11 8.15 1.09 2.09
N PHE A 12 8.74 2.28 2.21
CA PHE A 12 9.24 2.77 3.51
C PHE A 12 8.10 3.00 4.49
N PHE A 13 6.98 3.56 4.04
CA PHE A 13 5.81 3.81 4.88
C PHE A 13 5.21 2.50 5.42
N SER A 14 4.90 1.55 4.54
CA SER A 14 4.37 0.23 4.92
C SER A 14 5.38 -0.62 5.70
N GLY A 15 6.67 -0.47 5.41
CA GLY A 15 7.75 -1.11 6.17
C GLY A 15 7.80 -0.60 7.61
N TYR A 16 7.74 0.71 7.81
CA TYR A 16 7.68 1.32 9.14
C TYR A 16 6.47 0.84 9.93
N LEU A 17 5.29 0.78 9.29
CA LEU A 17 4.06 0.26 9.92
C LEU A 17 4.18 -1.21 10.31
N THR A 18 4.72 -2.03 9.41
CA THR A 18 4.87 -3.48 9.61
C THR A 18 5.85 -3.77 10.76
N VAL A 19 7.01 -3.10 10.77
CA VAL A 19 8.01 -3.24 11.82
C VAL A 19 7.48 -2.74 13.16
N GLY A 20 6.83 -1.56 13.17
CA GLY A 20 6.22 -1.03 14.39
C GLY A 20 5.21 -2.00 14.99
N GLN A 21 4.31 -2.55 14.15
CA GLN A 21 3.30 -3.49 14.62
C GLN A 21 3.86 -4.83 15.09
N LEU A 22 4.93 -5.34 14.46
CA LEU A 22 5.62 -6.56 14.92
C LEU A 22 6.33 -6.36 16.25
N LEU A 23 6.87 -5.16 16.51
CA LEU A 23 7.62 -4.87 17.73
C LEU A 23 6.72 -4.52 18.92
N THR A 24 5.65 -3.75 18.71
CA THR A 24 4.79 -3.24 19.80
C THR A 24 3.45 -3.96 19.89
N GLY A 25 3.15 -4.89 18.99
CA GLY A 25 1.86 -5.60 18.90
C GLY A 25 0.67 -4.68 18.60
N THR A 26 0.92 -3.41 18.30
CA THR A 26 -0.07 -2.33 18.15
C THR A 26 0.30 -1.47 16.95
N CYS A 27 -0.69 -0.83 16.33
CA CYS A 27 -0.37 0.01 15.18
C CYS A 27 0.30 1.32 15.59
N PRO A 28 1.51 1.61 15.08
CA PRO A 28 2.36 2.71 15.57
C PRO A 28 1.75 4.09 15.33
N VAL A 29 0.82 4.20 14.37
CA VAL A 29 0.18 5.44 13.95
C VAL A 29 -1.24 5.57 14.52
N GLY A 30 -1.56 4.82 15.58
CA GLY A 30 -2.87 4.89 16.23
C GLY A 30 -4.03 4.32 15.40
N GLY A 31 -5.02 3.75 16.08
CA GLY A 31 -6.17 3.07 15.44
C GLY A 31 -6.09 1.56 15.51
N GLY A 32 -7.21 0.90 15.20
CA GLY A 32 -7.27 -0.55 15.12
C GLY A 32 -6.76 -1.03 13.77
N CYS A 33 -5.76 -1.91 13.79
CA CYS A 33 -5.24 -2.49 12.57
C CYS A 33 -5.90 -3.83 12.28
N PRO A 34 -6.56 -3.98 11.12
CA PRO A 34 -7.16 -5.24 10.75
C PRO A 34 -6.07 -6.31 10.54
N PHE A 35 -6.40 -7.53 10.93
CA PHE A 35 -5.61 -8.72 10.63
C PHE A 35 -6.28 -9.48 9.50
N LEU A 36 -5.46 -9.97 8.58
CA LEU A 36 -5.87 -10.85 7.50
C LEU A 36 -5.05 -12.14 7.61
N TRP A 37 -5.71 -13.28 7.73
CA TRP A 37 -5.05 -14.60 7.89
C TRP A 37 -3.98 -14.65 8.99
N GLY A 38 -4.22 -13.96 10.11
CA GLY A 38 -3.30 -13.93 11.24
C GLY A 38 -2.09 -13.00 11.07
N TYR A 39 -1.97 -12.32 9.92
CA TYR A 39 -0.94 -11.31 9.68
C TYR A 39 -1.53 -9.91 9.57
N PRO A 40 -0.77 -8.87 9.94
CA PRO A 40 -1.25 -7.51 9.80
C PRO A 40 -1.39 -7.13 8.32
N VAL A 41 -2.49 -6.45 8.01
CA VAL A 41 -2.80 -6.00 6.64
C VAL A 41 -1.69 -5.12 6.05
N CYS A 42 -0.96 -4.39 6.90
CA CYS A 42 0.21 -3.59 6.53
C CYS A 42 1.32 -4.41 5.84
N THR A 43 1.53 -5.68 6.25
CA THR A 43 2.53 -6.57 5.64
C THR A 43 2.20 -6.89 4.19
N TYR A 44 0.92 -7.11 3.89
CA TYR A 44 0.46 -7.35 2.52
C TYR A 44 0.71 -6.12 1.64
N GLY A 45 0.44 -4.93 2.18
CA GLY A 45 0.78 -3.66 1.54
C GLY A 45 2.28 -3.53 1.27
N PHE A 46 3.12 -3.88 2.24
CA PHE A 46 4.58 -3.85 2.09
C PHE A 46 5.07 -4.77 0.96
N ILE A 47 4.58 -6.01 0.91
CA ILE A 47 4.92 -6.97 -0.15
C ILE A 47 4.49 -6.42 -1.53
N MET A 48 3.29 -5.86 -1.64
CA MET A 48 2.79 -5.27 -2.87
C MET A 48 3.66 -4.07 -3.34
N PHE A 49 4.05 -3.18 -2.43
CA PHE A 49 4.96 -2.07 -2.76
C PHE A 49 6.36 -2.54 -3.16
N ILE A 50 6.89 -3.61 -2.54
CA ILE A 50 8.13 -4.27 -2.97
C ILE A 50 8.01 -4.75 -4.41
N ILE A 51 6.94 -5.47 -4.74
CA ILE A 51 6.72 -5.99 -6.10
C ILE A 51 6.65 -4.84 -7.10
N LEU A 52 5.93 -3.76 -6.78
CA LEU A 52 5.84 -2.57 -7.63
C LEU A 52 7.20 -1.87 -7.79
N PHE A 53 7.97 -1.76 -6.72
CA PHE A 53 9.31 -1.16 -6.75
C PHE A 53 10.25 -1.96 -7.67
N PHE A 54 10.40 -3.26 -7.44
CA PHE A 54 11.25 -4.12 -8.28
C PHE A 54 10.77 -4.20 -9.72
N SER A 55 9.45 -4.29 -9.96
CA SER A 55 8.89 -4.27 -11.31
C SER A 55 9.19 -2.95 -12.02
N SER A 56 9.06 -1.83 -11.32
CA SER A 56 9.36 -0.51 -11.88
C SER A 56 10.86 -0.30 -12.14
N LEU A 57 11.72 -0.89 -11.30
CA LEU A 57 13.17 -0.88 -11.47
C LEU A 57 13.58 -1.74 -12.66
N MET A 58 13.03 -2.96 -12.77
CA MET A 58 13.25 -3.83 -13.93
C MET A 58 12.83 -3.15 -15.23
N LEU A 59 11.69 -2.47 -15.25
CA LEU A 59 11.24 -1.72 -16.43
C LEU A 59 12.20 -0.56 -16.80
N HIS A 60 12.87 0.03 -15.80
CA HIS A 60 13.85 1.09 -16.02
C HIS A 60 15.13 0.57 -16.69
N PHE A 61 15.61 -0.61 -16.28
CA PHE A 61 16.78 -1.25 -16.90
C PHE A 61 16.46 -1.97 -18.21
N LYS A 62 15.34 -2.71 -18.26
CA LYS A 62 14.79 -3.36 -19.46
C LYS A 62 13.71 -2.48 -20.06
N LYS A 63 14.16 -1.54 -20.89
CA LYS A 63 13.31 -0.62 -21.64
C LYS A 63 12.37 -1.41 -22.56
N GLY A 64 11.09 -1.54 -22.19
CA GLY A 64 10.03 -2.01 -23.10
C GLY A 64 9.47 -3.41 -22.85
N ASP A 65 9.69 -4.04 -21.70
CA ASP A 65 9.08 -5.35 -21.44
C ASP A 65 7.56 -5.24 -21.17
N THR A 66 6.75 -5.76 -22.10
CA THR A 66 5.29 -5.81 -22.02
C THR A 66 4.81 -6.64 -20.82
N PHE A 67 5.58 -7.66 -20.41
CA PHE A 67 5.24 -8.48 -19.26
C PHE A 67 5.32 -7.69 -17.96
N THR A 68 6.41 -6.94 -17.77
CA THR A 68 6.60 -6.06 -16.62
C THR A 68 5.50 -4.98 -16.53
N LYS A 69 5.09 -4.40 -17.67
CA LYS A 69 3.97 -3.44 -17.70
C LYS A 69 2.64 -4.06 -17.22
N LYS A 70 2.33 -5.30 -17.67
CA LYS A 70 1.13 -6.02 -17.25
C LYS A 70 1.13 -6.33 -15.75
N ILE A 71 2.26 -6.81 -15.21
CA ILE A 71 2.40 -7.05 -13.77
C ILE A 71 2.11 -5.76 -12.98
N LEU A 72 2.70 -4.65 -13.41
CA LEU A 72 2.56 -3.38 -12.72
C LEU A 72 1.09 -2.91 -12.70
N LEU A 73 0.37 -3.08 -13.81
CA LEU A 73 -1.08 -2.83 -13.86
C LEU A 73 -1.86 -3.75 -12.93
N ILE A 74 -1.68 -5.07 -13.03
CA ILE A 74 -2.43 -6.05 -12.25
C ILE A 74 -2.22 -5.82 -10.75
N VAL A 75 -0.96 -5.67 -10.32
CA VAL A 75 -0.61 -5.44 -8.91
C VAL A 75 -1.19 -4.12 -8.41
N SER A 76 -1.16 -3.06 -9.23
CA SER A 76 -1.76 -1.78 -8.84
C SER A 76 -3.29 -1.84 -8.69
N ILE A 77 -3.99 -2.58 -9.56
CA ILE A 77 -5.44 -2.79 -9.45
C ILE A 77 -5.78 -3.56 -8.17
N ILE A 78 -5.05 -4.65 -7.90
CA ILE A 78 -5.21 -5.44 -6.68
C ILE A 78 -4.94 -4.57 -5.45
N GLY A 79 -3.87 -3.76 -5.47
CA GLY A 79 -3.52 -2.85 -4.38
C GLY A 79 -4.59 -1.80 -4.10
N VAL A 80 -5.22 -1.23 -5.13
CA VAL A 80 -6.36 -0.31 -4.97
C VAL A 80 -7.55 -1.02 -4.33
N LEU A 81 -7.96 -2.18 -4.87
CA LEU A 81 -9.11 -2.94 -4.34
C LEU A 81 -8.88 -3.35 -2.88
N PHE A 82 -7.68 -3.83 -2.57
CA PHE A 82 -7.28 -4.25 -1.23
C PHE A 82 -7.32 -3.06 -0.26
N SER A 83 -6.69 -1.94 -0.62
CA SER A 83 -6.64 -0.75 0.24
C SER A 83 -8.03 -0.14 0.43
N LEU A 84 -8.88 -0.18 -0.61
CA LEU A 84 -10.26 0.33 -0.54
C LEU A 84 -11.11 -0.50 0.42
N TYR A 85 -11.04 -1.83 0.31
CA TYR A 85 -11.77 -2.73 1.19
C TYR A 85 -11.42 -2.51 2.66
N PHE A 86 -10.12 -2.43 3.00
CA PHE A 86 -9.69 -2.20 4.38
C PHE A 86 -9.91 -0.77 4.87
N ALA A 87 -9.81 0.23 3.99
CA ALA A 87 -10.17 1.61 4.34
C ALA A 87 -11.65 1.70 4.77
N ILE A 88 -12.55 0.99 4.08
CA ILE A 88 -13.98 0.94 4.46
C ILE A 88 -14.13 0.22 5.82
N GLN A 89 -13.43 -0.89 6.05
CA GLN A 89 -13.48 -1.58 7.34
C GLN A 89 -12.97 -0.71 8.51
N GLU A 90 -11.87 0.03 8.31
CA GLU A 90 -11.34 0.96 9.31
C GLU A 90 -12.29 2.13 9.58
N LEU A 91 -12.97 2.64 8.57
CA LEU A 91 -13.90 3.78 8.71
C LEU A 91 -15.24 3.40 9.35
N PHE A 92 -15.79 2.22 9.04
CA PHE A 92 -17.17 1.88 9.39
C PHE A 92 -17.31 0.75 10.42
N VAL A 93 -16.36 -0.18 10.51
CA VAL A 93 -16.51 -1.42 11.28
C VAL A 93 -15.70 -1.39 12.57
N ILE A 94 -14.47 -0.87 12.52
CA ILE A 94 -13.60 -0.80 13.69
C ILE A 94 -13.99 0.44 14.53
N LYS A 95 -15.06 0.31 15.32
CA LYS A 95 -15.36 1.28 16.40
C LYS A 95 -14.30 1.12 17.48
N CYS A 96 -13.28 1.99 17.48
CA CYS A 96 -12.28 2.00 18.55
C CYS A 96 -12.97 2.35 19.89
N PRO A 97 -12.88 1.48 20.91
CA PRO A 97 -13.41 1.77 22.24
C PRO A 97 -12.50 2.84 22.87
N GLY A 98 -12.92 4.11 22.81
CA GLY A 98 -12.19 5.25 23.39
C GLY A 98 -11.88 6.42 22.46
N GLY A 99 -12.33 6.38 21.20
CA GLY A 99 -12.12 7.45 20.22
C GLY A 99 -10.82 7.29 19.45
N CYS A 100 -10.89 7.29 18.13
CA CYS A 100 -9.71 7.17 17.28
C CYS A 100 -8.88 8.46 17.35
N LYS A 101 -7.81 8.47 18.13
CA LYS A 101 -6.73 9.45 17.95
C LYS A 101 -5.91 9.01 16.75
N TRP A 102 -6.22 9.56 15.58
CA TRP A 102 -5.40 9.43 14.37
C TRP A 102 -4.30 10.51 14.41
N PRO A 103 -3.07 10.22 14.85
CA PRO A 103 -1.96 11.18 14.81
C PRO A 103 -1.68 11.71 13.39
N LEU A 104 -2.07 10.97 12.35
CA LEU A 104 -1.91 11.36 10.95
C LEU A 104 -3.16 11.98 10.29
N LEU A 105 -4.19 12.40 11.03
CA LEU A 105 -5.43 13.00 10.47
C LEU A 105 -6.33 12.02 9.67
N LEU A 106 -5.76 11.01 8.98
CA LEU A 106 -6.45 9.94 8.24
C LEU A 106 -5.93 8.52 8.60
N PRO A 107 -6.73 7.45 8.36
CA PRO A 107 -6.29 6.06 8.47
C PRO A 107 -5.13 5.71 7.52
N THR A 108 -4.26 4.79 7.95
CA THR A 108 -3.09 4.34 7.19
C THR A 108 -3.47 3.67 5.86
N CYS A 109 -4.62 2.98 5.79
CA CYS A 109 -5.08 2.36 4.55
C CYS A 109 -5.46 3.38 3.47
N ILE A 110 -5.91 4.59 3.85
CA ILE A 110 -6.25 5.65 2.89
C ILE A 110 -4.98 6.21 2.22
N TYR A 111 -3.89 6.36 2.98
CA TYR A 111 -2.60 6.72 2.39
C TYR A 111 -2.13 5.68 1.37
N GLY A 112 -2.25 4.39 1.71
CA GLY A 112 -1.99 3.30 0.78
C GLY A 112 -2.82 3.41 -0.51
N LEU A 113 -4.13 3.65 -0.37
CA LEU A 113 -5.05 3.83 -1.49
C LEU A 113 -4.61 4.96 -2.43
N ILE A 114 -4.27 6.13 -1.88
CA ILE A 114 -3.81 7.28 -2.67
C ILE A 114 -2.54 6.93 -3.46
N MET A 115 -1.58 6.27 -2.82
CA MET A 115 -0.33 5.85 -3.48
C MET A 115 -0.60 4.85 -4.61
N TYR A 116 -1.45 3.84 -4.39
CA TYR A 116 -1.82 2.88 -5.43
C TYR A 116 -2.56 3.54 -6.59
N LEU A 117 -3.44 4.52 -6.34
CA LEU A 117 -4.14 5.26 -7.40
C LEU A 117 -3.16 6.06 -8.27
N ILE A 118 -2.17 6.71 -7.67
CA ILE A 118 -1.14 7.45 -8.40
C ILE A 118 -0.31 6.49 -9.26
N ILE A 119 0.09 5.33 -8.71
CA ILE A 119 0.84 4.31 -9.44
C ILE A 119 0.01 3.71 -10.58
N LEU A 120 -1.28 3.40 -10.33
CA LEU A 120 -2.21 2.89 -11.34
C LEU A 120 -2.38 3.90 -12.49
N TYR A 121 -2.59 5.18 -12.16
CA TYR A 121 -2.68 6.24 -13.16
C TYR A 121 -1.40 6.34 -14.01
N ALA A 122 -0.23 6.30 -13.36
CA ALA A 122 1.05 6.30 -14.06
C ALA A 122 1.25 5.03 -14.92
N ALA A 123 0.79 3.87 -14.46
CA ALA A 123 0.85 2.60 -15.18
C ALA A 123 -0.07 2.61 -16.42
N LEU A 124 -1.28 3.17 -16.30
CA LEU A 124 -2.21 3.33 -17.43
C LEU A 124 -1.63 4.26 -18.50
N LYS A 125 -1.01 5.37 -18.11
CA LYS A 125 -0.35 6.30 -19.03
C LYS A 125 0.83 5.67 -19.76
N LEU A 126 1.50 4.71 -19.14
CA LEU A 126 2.64 3.98 -19.71
C LEU A 126 2.23 2.83 -20.66
N ASN A 127 1.01 2.32 -20.51
CA ASN A 127 0.46 1.23 -21.31
C ASN A 127 -0.38 1.71 -22.50
N ARG A 128 -0.73 3.01 -22.55
CA ARG A 128 -1.16 3.71 -23.76
C ARG A 128 0.04 4.00 -24.66
#